data_AF-A0A3C0B705-F1
#
_entry.id   AF-A0A3C0B705-F1
#
_cell.length_a   1.000
_cell.length_b   1.000
_cell.length_c   1.000
_cell.angle_alpha   90.00
_cell.angle_beta   90.00
_cell.angle_gamma   90.00
#
_symmetry.space_group_name_H-M   'P 1'
#
loop_
_entity.id
_entity.type
_entity.pdbx_description
1 polymer ?
#
loop_
_entity_poly.entity_id
_entity_poly.type
_entity_poly.pdbx_seq_one_letter_code
_entity_poly.pdbx_strand_id
1 'polypeptide(L)' 'DERTLAFAKDYSNDLLAIDVNIDTTAMLDKAWELFGKHFTKAEVGIKQEFVDQYWPKD' A
#
# COMPACT_ATOMS: atom_id res chain seq x y z
N ASP A 1 8.66 3.29 15.05
CA ASP A 1 9.53 3.79 13.95
C ASP A 1 10.10 2.73 13.02
N GLU A 2 10.18 1.45 13.39
CA GLU A 2 10.61 0.39 12.45
C GLU A 2 9.56 0.05 11.37
N ARG A 3 8.27 0.29 11.66
CA ARG A 3 7.17 -0.02 10.73
C ARG A 3 7.17 0.84 9.47
N THR A 4 7.50 2.12 9.58
CA THR A 4 7.61 3.04 8.43
C THR A 4 8.83 2.72 7.57
N LEU A 5 9.93 2.31 8.18
CA LEU A 5 11.10 1.79 7.45
C LEU A 5 10.77 0.48 6.72
N ALA A 6 10.03 -0.44 7.35
CA ALA A 6 9.58 -1.67 6.72
C ALA A 6 8.68 -1.39 5.52
N PHE A 7 7.73 -0.46 5.65
CA PHE A 7 6.90 0.01 4.53
C PHE A 7 7.75 0.59 3.39
N ALA A 8 8.72 1.46 3.69
CA ALA A 8 9.57 2.05 2.66
C ALA A 8 10.39 1.00 1.89
N LYS A 9 10.82 -0.06 2.59
CA LYS A 9 11.53 -1.19 1.98
C LYS A 9 10.62 -2.02 1.07
N ASP A 10 9.44 -2.42 1.56
CA ASP A 10 8.43 -3.16 0.77
C ASP A 10 7.98 -2.33 -0.43
N TYR A 11 7.64 -1.05 -0.24
CA TYR A 11 7.28 -0.14 -1.33
C TYR A 11 8.37 -0.02 -2.41
N SER A 12 9.63 0.04 -2.00
CA SER A 12 10.75 0.12 -2.94
C SER A 12 10.93 -1.17 -3.74
N ASN A 13 10.69 -2.33 -3.14
CA ASN A 13 10.81 -3.63 -3.80
C ASN A 13 9.60 -3.97 -4.68
N ASP A 14 8.39 -3.68 -4.21
CA ASP A 14 7.15 -4.13 -4.83
C ASP A 14 6.57 -3.11 -5.83
N LEU A 15 6.92 -1.82 -5.74
CA LEU A 15 6.41 -0.78 -6.67
C LEU A 15 7.49 -0.06 -7.48
N LEU A 16 8.68 0.20 -6.90
CA LEU A 16 9.73 0.98 -7.57
C LEU A 16 10.82 0.13 -8.23
N ALA A 17 10.84 -1.18 -8.00
CA ALA A 17 11.87 -2.03 -8.56
C ALA A 17 11.73 -2.10 -10.10
N ILE A 18 12.85 -1.99 -10.80
CA ILE A 18 12.91 -1.96 -12.27
C ILE A 18 12.34 -3.24 -12.91
N ASP A 19 12.31 -4.34 -12.16
CA ASP A 19 11.79 -5.64 -12.59
C ASP A 19 10.25 -5.76 -12.47
N VAL A 20 9.59 -4.80 -11.80
CA VAL A 20 8.14 -4.80 -11.60
C VAL A 20 7.46 -4.23 -12.84
N ASN A 21 7.00 -5.11 -13.72
CA ASN A 21 6.18 -4.78 -14.88
C ASN A 21 4.69 -5.07 -14.58
N ILE A 22 4.09 -4.28 -13.71
CA ILE A 22 2.66 -4.38 -13.37
C ILE A 22 1.88 -3.20 -13.94
N ASP A 23 0.63 -3.44 -14.32
CA ASP A 23 -0.27 -2.39 -14.76
C ASP A 23 -0.56 -1.38 -13.63
N THR A 24 -0.91 -0.14 -13.99
CA THR A 24 -1.20 0.92 -13.01
C THR A 24 -2.30 0.51 -12.01
N THR A 25 -3.29 -0.26 -12.45
CA THR A 25 -4.31 -0.81 -11.56
C THR A 25 -3.72 -1.79 -10.55
N ALA A 26 -2.89 -2.72 -11.01
CA ALA A 26 -2.22 -3.69 -10.14
C ALA A 26 -1.24 -3.01 -9.15
N MET A 27 -0.60 -1.92 -9.56
CA MET A 27 0.23 -1.09 -8.68
C MET A 27 -0.60 -0.44 -7.56
N LEU A 28 -1.79 0.06 -7.88
CA LEU A 28 -2.71 0.62 -6.89
C LEU A 28 -3.21 -0.46 -5.91
N ASP A 29 -3.62 -1.63 -6.40
CA ASP A 29 -4.00 -2.77 -5.54
C ASP A 29 -2.86 -3.16 -4.59
N LYS A 30 -1.63 -3.28 -5.09
CA LYS A 30 -0.44 -3.55 -4.26
C LYS A 30 -0.19 -2.47 -3.20
N ALA A 31 -0.37 -1.20 -3.54
CA ALA A 31 -0.22 -0.12 -2.57
C ALA A 31 -1.26 -0.22 -1.44
N TRP A 32 -2.52 -0.57 -1.74
CA TRP A 32 -3.55 -0.79 -0.72
C TRP A 32 -3.26 -1.99 0.17
N GLU A 33 -2.71 -3.08 -0.39
CA GLU A 33 -2.22 -4.22 0.41
C GLU A 33 -1.09 -3.80 1.37
N LEU A 34 -0.11 -3.02 0.88
CA LEU A 34 0.99 -2.50 1.70
C LEU A 34 0.49 -1.60 2.84
N PHE A 35 -0.48 -0.72 2.54
CA PHE A 35 -1.12 0.12 3.55
C PHE A 35 -1.90 -0.67 4.59
N GLY A 36 -2.54 -1.79 4.22
CA GLY A 36 -3.21 -2.67 5.17
C GLY A 36 -2.25 -3.49 6.04
N LYS A 37 -1.08 -3.87 5.50
CA LYS A 37 -0.06 -4.69 6.16
C LYS A 37 0.74 -3.90 7.20
N HIS A 38 1.11 -2.67 6.87
CA HIS A 38 1.76 -1.73 7.78
C HIS A 38 0.82 -0.54 7.80
N PHE A 39 0.08 -0.15 8.82
CA PHE A 39 -0.87 0.99 8.85
C PHE A 39 -2.32 0.53 9.01
N THR A 40 -3.03 1.30 9.83
CA THR A 40 -4.45 1.18 10.05
C THR A 40 -5.18 2.25 9.25
N LYS A 41 -6.47 2.04 9.01
CA LYS A 41 -7.36 2.96 8.28
C LYS A 41 -7.30 4.41 8.79
N ALA A 42 -7.06 4.60 10.09
CA ALA A 42 -6.98 5.91 10.71
C ALA A 42 -5.61 6.60 10.52
N GLU A 43 -4.54 5.84 10.28
CA GLU A 43 -3.17 6.35 10.18
C GLU A 43 -2.81 6.84 8.77
N VAL A 44 -3.47 6.32 7.73
CA VAL A 44 -3.15 6.64 6.34
C VAL A 44 -3.61 8.03 5.89
N GLY A 45 -4.52 8.68 6.63
CA GLY A 45 -5.03 10.01 6.29
C GLY A 45 -5.81 10.10 4.97
N ILE A 46 -6.19 8.96 4.39
CA ILE A 46 -6.95 8.88 3.14
C ILE A 46 -8.44 9.10 3.45
N LYS A 47 -9.18 9.72 2.51
CA LYS A 47 -10.61 9.91 2.67
C LYS A 47 -11.32 8.58 2.92
N GLN A 48 -12.25 8.59 3.87
CA GLN A 48 -12.97 7.41 4.30
C GLN A 48 -13.74 6.73 3.16
N GLU A 49 -14.23 7.50 2.17
CA GLU A 49 -14.89 6.96 0.96
C GLU A 49 -13.99 5.97 0.19
N PHE A 50 -12.69 6.26 0.07
CA PHE A 50 -11.75 5.40 -0.65
C PHE A 50 -11.22 4.26 0.22
N VAL A 51 -11.03 4.51 1.50
CA VAL A 51 -10.67 3.47 2.46
C VAL A 51 -11.79 2.42 2.55
N ASP A 52 -13.06 2.82 2.54
CA ASP A 52 -14.14 1.82 2.58
C ASP A 52 -14.23 1.00 1.27
N GLN A 53 -13.92 1.64 0.14
CA GLN A 53 -14.00 1.03 -1.19
C GLN A 53 -12.82 0.09 -1.51
N TYR A 54 -11.59 0.49 -1.20
CA TYR A 54 -10.36 -0.16 -1.68
C TYR A 54 -9.50 -0.79 -0.60
N TRP A 55 -9.82 -0.59 0.68
CA TRP A 55 -9.05 -1.23 1.74
C TRP A 55 -9.17 -2.76 1.64
N PRO A 56 -8.06 -3.51 1.76
CA PRO A 56 -8.08 -4.96 1.65
C PRO A 56 -9.07 -5.54 2.65
N LYS A 57 -10.12 -6.19 2.12
CA LYS A 57 -11.07 -6.98 2.89
C LYS A 57 -10.45 -8.36 2.99
N ASP A 58 -10.04 -8.75 4.20
CA ASP A 58 -9.61 -10.12 4.51
C ASP A 58 -10.72 -11.13 4.12
#